data_AF-J9CCP9-F1
#
_entry.id   AF-J9CCP9-F1
#
_cell.length_a   1.000
_cell.length_b   1.000
_cell.length_c   1.000
_cell.angle_alpha   90.00
_cell.angle_beta   90.00
_cell.angle_gamma   90.00
#
_symmetry.space_group_name_H-M   'P 1'
#
loop_
_entity.id
_entity.type
_entity.pdbx_description
1 polymer ?
#
loop_
_entity_poly.entity_id
_entity_poly.type
_entity_poly.pdbx_seq_one_letter_code
_entity_poly.pdbx_strand_id
1 'polypeptide(L)'
;LEPGLLIANPPYGEQSNPKSASIRSMMKHVADNLKAHFAGWTAWMLTSDRTLPQQMRLKESRKTVLFNGPLECRFFRFEMVAGSNRRKPAEREHSAE
;
A
#
# COMPACT_ATOMS: atom_id res chain seq x y z
N LEU A 1 -7.79 19.44 -5.44
CA LEU A 1 -7.79 18.42 -6.52
C LEU A 1 -8.86 17.39 -6.16
N GLU A 2 -9.68 16.99 -7.13
CA GLU A 2 -10.65 15.91 -6.91
C GLU A 2 -9.92 14.56 -6.73
N PRO A 3 -10.47 13.65 -5.91
CA PRO A 3 -9.90 12.31 -5.77
C PRO A 3 -9.88 11.53 -7.07
N GLY A 4 -8.83 10.76 -7.29
CA GLY A 4 -8.62 9.99 -8.51
C GLY A 4 -8.06 8.59 -8.27
N LEU A 5 -7.65 7.97 -9.39
CA LEU A 5 -7.08 6.63 -9.43
C LEU A 5 -5.61 6.71 -9.84
N LEU A 6 -4.73 6.16 -9.01
CA LEU A 6 -3.32 5.95 -9.33
C LEU A 6 -3.10 4.45 -9.58
N ILE A 7 -2.47 4.10 -10.70
CA ILE A 7 -2.07 2.72 -11.00
C ILE A 7 -0.57 2.75 -11.32
N ALA A 8 0.19 1.87 -10.69
CA ALA A 8 1.61 1.73 -10.97
C ALA A 8 2.06 0.26 -10.99
N ASN A 9 3.07 0.00 -11.82
CA ASN A 9 3.86 -1.23 -11.86
C ASN A 9 5.28 -0.88 -11.40
N PRO A 10 5.50 -0.62 -10.09
CA PRO A 10 6.82 -0.25 -9.56
C PRO A 10 7.86 -1.33 -9.88
N PRO A 11 9.17 -1.02 -9.85
CA PRO A 11 10.20 -2.06 -9.99
C PRO A 11 10.09 -3.10 -8.85
N TYR A 12 10.25 -4.38 -9.21
CA TYR A 12 10.29 -5.54 -8.30
C TYR A 12 11.16 -6.66 -8.87
N GLY A 13 11.48 -7.66 -8.04
CA GLY A 13 12.23 -8.86 -8.42
C GLY A 13 13.76 -8.68 -8.46
N GLU A 14 14.48 -9.71 -8.90
CA GLU A 14 15.96 -9.75 -8.94
C GLU A 14 16.61 -8.79 -9.96
N GLN A 15 15.81 -8.15 -10.83
CA GLN A 15 16.29 -6.99 -11.61
C GLN A 15 16.72 -5.82 -10.71
N SER A 16 16.28 -5.84 -9.45
CA SER A 16 16.87 -5.07 -8.37
C SER A 16 17.93 -5.92 -7.69
N ASN A 17 19.19 -5.51 -7.82
CA ASN A 17 20.33 -6.13 -7.16
C ASN A 17 19.98 -6.56 -5.70
N PRO A 18 20.18 -7.83 -5.29
CA PRO A 18 19.74 -8.39 -4.01
C PRO A 18 20.17 -7.64 -2.73
N LYS A 19 21.02 -6.62 -2.86
CA LYS A 19 21.54 -5.75 -1.78
C LYS A 19 20.88 -4.38 -1.68
N SER A 20 19.87 -4.06 -2.49
CA SER A 20 19.39 -2.68 -2.54
C SER A 20 18.37 -2.41 -1.42
N ALA A 21 18.82 -1.81 -0.31
CA ALA A 21 17.96 -1.06 0.59
C ALA A 21 17.12 0.01 -0.15
N SER A 22 17.46 0.30 -1.42
CA SER A 22 16.83 1.32 -2.26
C SER A 22 15.37 1.02 -2.60
N ILE A 23 14.96 -0.22 -2.95
CA ILE A 23 13.54 -0.45 -3.30
C ILE A 23 12.62 -0.28 -2.11
N ARG A 24 12.97 -0.87 -0.97
CA ARG A 24 12.19 -0.71 0.27
C ARG A 24 12.11 0.77 0.67
N SER A 25 13.25 1.48 0.63
CA SER A 25 13.31 2.92 0.94
C SER A 25 12.47 3.75 -0.04
N MET A 26 12.56 3.44 -1.33
CA MET A 26 11.78 4.07 -2.39
C MET A 26 10.28 3.84 -2.17
N MET A 27 9.85 2.60 -1.91
CA MET A 27 8.45 2.29 -1.65
C MET A 27 7.94 2.95 -0.36
N LYS A 28 8.80 3.14 0.64
CA LYS A 28 8.48 3.96 1.81
C LYS A 28 8.24 5.42 1.40
N HIS A 29 9.12 6.03 0.60
CA HIS A 29 8.92 7.40 0.12
C HIS A 29 7.66 7.56 -0.73
N VAL A 30 7.37 6.59 -1.62
CA VAL A 30 6.11 6.54 -2.37
C VAL A 30 4.93 6.53 -1.41
N ALA A 31 4.96 5.70 -0.37
CA ALA A 31 3.88 5.63 0.61
C ALA A 31 3.72 6.94 1.41
N ASP A 32 4.83 7.60 1.77
CA ASP A 32 4.80 8.87 2.48
C ASP A 32 4.18 9.98 1.61
N ASN A 33 4.53 10.03 0.32
CA ASN A 33 3.93 10.96 -0.65
C ASN A 33 2.44 10.70 -0.85
N LEU A 34 2.04 9.43 -0.99
CA LEU A 34 0.63 9.03 -1.09
C LEU A 34 -0.16 9.48 0.14
N LYS A 35 0.36 9.28 1.37
CA LYS A 35 -0.31 9.69 2.61
C LYS A 35 -0.44 11.21 2.73
N ALA A 36 0.56 11.96 2.30
CA ALA A 36 0.59 13.42 2.43
C ALA A 36 -0.30 14.14 1.41
N HIS A 37 -0.40 13.61 0.18
CA HIS A 37 -0.97 14.38 -0.94
C HIS A 37 -2.16 13.73 -1.64
N PHE A 38 -2.46 12.45 -1.36
CA PHE A 38 -3.46 11.69 -2.11
C PHE A 38 -4.65 11.26 -1.25
N ALA A 39 -4.99 12.02 -0.21
CA ALA A 39 -6.20 11.74 0.59
C ALA A 39 -7.46 11.68 -0.30
N GLY A 40 -8.27 10.64 -0.12
CA GLY A 40 -9.46 10.34 -0.93
C GLY A 40 -9.17 9.48 -2.17
N TRP A 41 -7.92 9.33 -2.60
CA TRP A 41 -7.58 8.58 -3.82
C TRP A 41 -7.56 7.07 -3.58
N THR A 42 -7.69 6.31 -4.66
CA THR A 42 -7.37 4.88 -4.68
C THR A 42 -6.04 4.67 -5.40
N ALA A 43 -5.10 3.96 -4.78
CA ALA A 43 -3.84 3.56 -5.40
C ALA A 43 -3.81 2.06 -5.64
N TRP A 44 -3.36 1.64 -6.82
CA TRP A 44 -3.11 0.25 -7.14
C TRP A 44 -1.65 0.01 -7.53
N MET A 45 -1.05 -1.02 -6.94
CA MET A 45 0.36 -1.36 -7.13
C MET A 45 0.51 -2.82 -7.55
N LEU A 46 1.10 -3.06 -8.73
CA LEU A 46 1.43 -4.41 -9.21
C LEU A 46 2.87 -4.77 -8.78
N THR A 47 3.05 -5.90 -8.09
CA THR A 47 4.37 -6.33 -7.64
C THR A 47 4.46 -7.84 -7.44
N SER A 48 5.65 -8.42 -7.61
CA SER A 48 5.95 -9.78 -7.11
C SER A 48 6.31 -9.81 -5.62
N ASP A 49 6.63 -8.65 -5.02
CA ASP A 49 6.95 -8.53 -3.59
C ASP A 49 5.68 -8.59 -2.73
N ARG A 50 5.50 -9.75 -2.08
CA ARG A 50 4.36 -10.05 -1.20
C ARG A 50 4.35 -9.21 0.07
N THR A 51 5.47 -8.59 0.44
CA THR A 51 5.64 -7.78 1.65
C THR A 51 5.40 -6.28 1.41
N LEU A 52 5.09 -5.87 0.17
CA LEU A 52 4.92 -4.46 -0.18
C LEU A 52 3.96 -3.67 0.75
N PRO A 53 2.76 -4.16 1.11
CA PRO A 53 1.89 -3.44 2.04
C PRO A 53 2.56 -3.11 3.39
N GLN A 54 3.35 -4.06 3.93
CA GLN A 54 4.09 -3.88 5.19
C GLN A 54 5.20 -2.85 5.03
N GLN A 55 5.93 -2.87 3.91
CA GLN A 55 6.97 -1.90 3.61
C GLN A 55 6.41 -0.47 3.51
N MET A 56 5.25 -0.32 2.86
CA MET A 56 4.55 0.95 2.71
C MET A 56 3.83 1.40 3.99
N ARG A 57 3.65 0.49 4.96
CA ARG A 57 2.78 0.67 6.14
C ARG A 57 1.38 1.12 5.73
N LEU A 58 0.86 0.51 4.67
CA LEU A 58 -0.50 0.72 4.17
C LEU A 58 -1.23 -0.61 4.27
N LYS A 59 -2.49 -0.56 4.71
CA LYS A 59 -3.37 -1.72 4.72
C LYS A 59 -4.04 -1.81 3.36
N GLU A 60 -3.88 -2.92 2.66
CA GLU A 60 -4.56 -3.16 1.41
C GLU A 60 -6.08 -3.31 1.63
N SER A 61 -6.89 -2.68 0.78
CA SER A 61 -8.34 -2.88 0.72
C SER A 61 -8.70 -4.06 -0.19
N ARG A 62 -7.82 -4.42 -1.14
CA ARG A 62 -7.97 -5.58 -2.02
C ARG A 62 -6.60 -6.12 -2.44
N LYS A 63 -6.54 -7.43 -2.71
CA LYS A 63 -5.37 -8.13 -3.23
C LYS A 63 -5.82 -9.12 -4.30
N THR A 64 -5.40 -8.92 -5.54
CA THR A 64 -5.70 -9.81 -6.67
C THR A 64 -4.41 -10.48 -7.13
N VAL A 65 -4.41 -11.80 -7.32
CA VAL A 65 -3.28 -12.52 -7.94
C VAL A 65 -3.35 -12.33 -9.46
N LEU A 66 -2.23 -11.97 -10.07
CA LEU A 66 -2.07 -11.82 -11.51
C LEU A 66 -0.75 -12.47 -11.94
N PHE A 67 -0.62 -12.78 -13.23
CA PHE A 67 0.62 -13.32 -13.80
C PHE A 67 1.19 -12.31 -14.80
N ASN A 68 2.41 -11.82 -14.53
CA ASN A 68 3.17 -10.99 -15.45
C ASN A 68 4.13 -11.90 -16.26
N GLY A 69 3.61 -12.48 -17.34
CA GLY A 69 4.26 -13.62 -18.00
C GLY A 69 4.29 -14.84 -17.07
N PRO A 70 5.44 -15.51 -16.87
CA PRO A 70 5.54 -16.63 -15.94
C PRO A 70 5.61 -16.20 -14.46
N LEU A 71 5.77 -14.91 -14.18
CA LEU A 71 5.96 -14.40 -12.82
C LEU A 71 4.60 -14.16 -12.13
N GLU A 72 4.38 -14.84 -11.00
CA GLU A 72 3.23 -14.53 -10.13
C GLU A 72 3.44 -13.17 -9.45
N CYS A 73 2.49 -12.27 -9.68
CA CYS A 73 2.41 -10.96 -9.06
C CYS A 73 1.10 -10.79 -8.29
N ARG A 74 1.04 -9.70 -7.52
CA ARG A 74 -0.16 -9.25 -6.83
C ARG A 74 -0.44 -7.81 -7.15
N PHE A 75 -1.72 -7.52 -7.39
CA PHE A 75 -2.23 -6.19 -7.57
C PHE A 75 -2.93 -5.76 -6.28
N PHE A 76 -2.24 -4.93 -5.50
CA PHE A 76 -2.74 -4.43 -4.23
C PHE A 76 -3.48 -3.12 -4.46
N ARG A 77 -4.69 -3.01 -3.91
CA ARG A 77 -5.45 -1.76 -3.82
C ARG A 77 -5.26 -1.16 -2.43
N PHE A 78 -5.04 0.15 -2.37
CA PHE A 78 -4.99 0.94 -1.15
C PHE A 78 -6.01 2.08 -1.25
N GLU A 79 -6.88 2.20 -0.24
CA GLU A 79 -7.64 3.45 -0.05
C GLU A 79 -6.77 4.44 0.71
N MET A 80 -6.54 5.61 0.12
CA MET A 80 -5.83 6.68 0.78
C MET A 80 -6.82 7.53 1.55
N VAL A 81 -6.72 7.52 2.87
CA VAL A 81 -7.64 8.25 3.76
C VAL A 81 -6.95 9.48 4.34
N ALA A 82 -7.71 10.53 4.61
CA ALA A 82 -7.24 11.64 5.43
C ALA A 82 -7.04 11.14 6.89
N GLY A 83 -5.91 11.48 7.51
CA GLY A 83 -5.61 11.09 8.88
C GLY A 83 -5.23 9.61 9.03
N SER A 84 -5.73 8.95 10.08
CA SER A 84 -5.32 7.59 10.46
C SER A 84 -6.36 6.54 10.07
N ASN A 85 -5.93 5.50 9.34
CA ASN A 85 -6.77 4.34 9.03
C ASN A 85 -6.83 3.29 10.16
N ARG A 86 -6.47 3.66 11.40
CA ARG A 86 -6.61 2.78 12.57
C ARG A 86 -8.04 2.88 13.08
N ARG A 87 -8.71 1.74 13.23
CA ARG A 87 -9.97 1.69 14.00
C ARG A 87 -9.69 2.19 15.41
N LYS A 88 -10.43 3.20 15.87
CA LYS A 88 -10.41 3.58 17.29
C LYS A 88 -10.86 2.36 18.11
N PRO A 89 -10.21 2.04 19.24
CA PRO A 89 -10.72 1.03 20.16
C PRO A 89 -12.16 1.40 20.53
N ALA A 90 -13.08 0.43 20.50
CA ALA A 90 -14.43 0.66 20.97
C ALA A 90 -14.35 1.06 22.46
N GLU A 91 -14.83 2.27 22.79
CA GLU A 91 -15.04 2.68 24.17
C GLU A 91 -16.03 1.67 24.76
N ARG A 92 -15.55 0.84 25.69
CA ARG A 92 -16.43 -0.03 26.47
C ARG A 92 -17.19 0.90 27.42
N GLU A 93 -18.45 1.18 27.12
CA GLU A 93 -19.39 1.76 28.07
C GLU A 93 -19.40 0.86 29.31
N HIS A 94 -18.71 1.30 30.38
CA HIS A 94 -18.99 0.81 31.71
C HIS A 94 -20.25 1.52 32.17
N SER A 95 -21.39 0.90 31.88
CA SER A 95 -22.61 1.13 32.65
C SER A 95 -22.33 0.64 34.06
N ALA A 96 -22.08 1.56 34.98
CA ALA A 96 -22.09 1.28 36.40
C ALA A 96 -23.54 1.00 36.83
N GLU A 97 -23.76 -0.15 37.46
CA GLU A 97 -24.84 -0.37 38.41
C GLU A 97 -24.23 -0.40 39.82
#